data_AF-A0A7J6HWM0-F1
#
_entry.id   AF-A0A7J6HWM0-F1
#
_cell.length_a   1.000
_cell.length_b   1.000
_cell.length_c   1.000
_cell.angle_alpha   90.00
_cell.angle_beta   90.00
_cell.angle_gamma   90.00
#
_symmetry.space_group_name_H-M   'P 1'
#
loop_
_entity.id
_entity.type
_entity.pdbx_description
1 polymer ?
#
loop_
_entity_poly.entity_id
_entity_poly.type
_entity_poly.pdbx_seq_one_letter_code
_entity_poly.pdbx_strand_id
1 'polypeptide(L)'
;MTESEKWKRTALLVIDMQNDCIREDGPVRVNGGKAILPNVIEAVQVARQRGILIIWVVREHDPKGRDVELFRRHLYGDGKLGPVIKGSLGAELVEGLVIKEEDYKLVKTRFSAFFNTHLHSVLQGAGIDSLVITGVQTPDCIRQTVFDAVALDYPSLKVIVDATAAATPEIHTANILDMKNVANDDYKCNSVAVPVALLWKAMAEKWNHTALLVIDMQTDFIHEDGHVRVNGGKAIVPNVIAAVQVARQRGILVVREHDPKGRDVELFRRHLYHDGKLGPTVKGSLGAELVEGLVIKEGDYKLVKTRFSAFFNTHLHSVLQGAGIDSLVITGVQTPNCIRQTVFDAVALDYPSVKVIVDATAAATPEVHAANIFDMKNVGVATPTLKEWSEHDA
;
A
#
# COMPACT_ATOMS: atom_id res chain seq x y z
N MET A 1 -23.06 -14.20 20.32
CA MET A 1 -23.34 -14.16 18.87
C MET A 1 -23.24 -15.56 18.31
N THR A 2 -24.32 -16.05 17.71
CA THR A 2 -24.39 -17.35 17.01
C THR A 2 -23.55 -17.33 15.74
N GLU A 3 -23.24 -18.49 15.14
CA GLU A 3 -22.53 -18.53 13.85
C GLU A 3 -23.32 -17.87 12.72
N SER A 4 -24.65 -18.04 12.71
CA SER A 4 -25.52 -17.39 11.72
C SER A 4 -25.44 -15.86 11.80
N GLU A 5 -25.37 -15.29 13.02
CA GLU A 5 -25.19 -13.85 13.20
C GLU A 5 -23.81 -13.36 12.75
N LYS A 6 -22.75 -14.17 12.89
CA LYS A 6 -21.42 -13.83 12.36
C LYS A 6 -21.44 -13.69 10.83
N TRP A 7 -22.10 -14.61 10.14
CA TRP A 7 -22.17 -14.57 8.67
C TRP A 7 -22.92 -13.34 8.14
N LYS A 8 -23.98 -12.90 8.82
CA LYS A 8 -24.70 -11.67 8.48
C LYS A 8 -23.86 -10.39 8.61
N ARG A 9 -22.77 -10.43 9.41
CA ARG A 9 -21.82 -9.31 9.57
C ARG A 9 -20.56 -9.49 8.71
N THR A 10 -20.56 -10.46 7.81
CA THR A 10 -19.45 -10.78 6.92
C THR A 10 -19.78 -10.41 5.48
N ALA A 11 -18.82 -9.83 4.76
CA ALA A 11 -18.86 -9.69 3.31
C ALA A 11 -17.72 -10.47 2.64
N LEU A 12 -18.03 -11.09 1.50
CA LEU A 12 -17.06 -11.67 0.57
C LEU A 12 -16.80 -10.66 -0.55
N LEU A 13 -15.58 -10.20 -0.70
CA LEU A 13 -15.13 -9.37 -1.81
C LEU A 13 -14.51 -10.26 -2.87
N VAL A 14 -15.10 -10.30 -4.06
CA VAL A 14 -14.57 -11.00 -5.23
C VAL A 14 -13.98 -9.96 -6.18
N ILE A 15 -12.65 -9.91 -6.25
CA ILE A 15 -11.93 -8.80 -6.88
C ILE A 15 -11.40 -9.15 -8.27
N ASP A 16 -11.79 -8.36 -9.27
CA ASP A 16 -11.24 -8.32 -10.63
C ASP A 16 -11.27 -9.69 -11.37
N MET A 17 -12.25 -10.55 -11.06
CA MET A 17 -12.48 -11.83 -11.77
C MET A 17 -13.17 -11.62 -13.13
N GLN A 18 -12.62 -10.74 -13.95
CA GLN A 18 -13.13 -10.31 -15.25
C GLN A 18 -12.39 -11.00 -16.40
N ASN A 19 -13.05 -11.10 -17.56
CA ASN A 19 -12.51 -11.79 -18.73
C ASN A 19 -11.10 -11.34 -19.13
N ASP A 20 -10.85 -10.03 -19.17
CA ASP A 20 -9.53 -9.48 -19.53
C ASP A 20 -8.41 -9.80 -18.54
N CYS A 21 -8.77 -10.16 -17.31
CA CYS A 21 -7.84 -10.54 -16.24
C CYS A 21 -7.62 -12.06 -16.17
N ILE A 22 -8.55 -12.88 -16.67
CA ILE A 22 -8.53 -14.34 -16.47
C ILE A 22 -8.29 -15.13 -17.76
N ARG A 23 -8.90 -14.72 -18.88
CA ARG A 23 -8.82 -15.46 -20.13
C ARG A 23 -7.40 -15.45 -20.68
N GLU A 24 -7.06 -16.49 -21.45
CA GLU A 24 -5.71 -16.63 -22.02
C GLU A 24 -5.35 -15.51 -23.00
N ASP A 25 -6.35 -14.99 -23.72
CA ASP A 25 -6.26 -13.86 -24.66
C ASP A 25 -6.50 -12.49 -24.01
N GLY A 26 -6.70 -12.44 -22.68
CA GLY A 26 -6.96 -11.20 -21.95
C GLY A 26 -5.74 -10.25 -21.96
N PRO A 27 -5.93 -8.95 -22.25
CA PRO A 27 -4.83 -7.98 -22.38
C PRO A 27 -4.09 -7.71 -21.07
N VAL A 28 -4.69 -7.99 -19.92
CA VAL A 28 -4.10 -7.82 -18.58
C VAL A 28 -4.18 -9.12 -17.77
N ARG A 29 -4.08 -10.24 -18.47
CA ARG A 29 -4.19 -11.58 -17.89
C ARG A 29 -3.24 -11.76 -16.69
N VAL A 30 -3.80 -12.28 -15.61
CA VAL A 30 -3.07 -12.79 -14.46
C VAL A 30 -2.85 -14.28 -14.67
N ASN A 31 -1.60 -14.70 -14.87
CA ASN A 31 -1.30 -16.09 -15.25
C ASN A 31 -1.86 -17.12 -14.26
N GLY A 32 -1.83 -16.85 -12.95
CA GLY A 32 -2.43 -17.74 -11.95
C GLY A 32 -3.97 -17.66 -11.84
N GLY A 33 -4.62 -16.71 -12.52
CA GLY A 33 -6.04 -16.40 -12.36
C GLY A 33 -6.99 -17.54 -12.76
N LYS A 34 -6.70 -18.23 -13.88
CA LYS A 34 -7.51 -19.37 -14.34
C LYS A 34 -7.48 -20.54 -13.35
N ALA A 35 -6.32 -20.77 -12.71
CA ALA A 35 -6.13 -21.88 -11.78
C ALA A 35 -6.94 -21.74 -10.49
N ILE A 36 -7.21 -20.51 -10.04
CA ILE A 36 -7.96 -20.24 -8.80
C ILE A 36 -9.49 -20.19 -9.00
N LEU A 37 -9.97 -20.17 -10.25
CA LEU A 37 -11.39 -19.98 -10.55
C LEU A 37 -12.31 -20.98 -9.84
N PRO A 38 -12.00 -22.30 -9.77
CA PRO A 38 -12.82 -23.24 -9.02
C PRO A 38 -12.99 -22.87 -7.54
N ASN A 39 -11.90 -22.44 -6.89
CA ASN A 39 -11.91 -22.04 -5.48
C ASN A 39 -12.68 -20.74 -5.25
N VAL A 40 -12.62 -19.80 -6.21
CA VAL A 40 -13.43 -18.57 -6.17
C VAL A 40 -14.92 -18.92 -6.31
N ILE A 41 -15.29 -19.81 -7.23
CA ILE A 41 -16.68 -20.28 -7.40
C ILE A 41 -17.17 -20.95 -6.11
N GLU A 42 -16.36 -21.83 -5.51
CA GLU A 42 -16.70 -22.47 -4.23
C GLU A 42 -16.90 -21.45 -3.11
N ALA A 43 -16.00 -20.46 -2.98
CA ALA A 43 -16.13 -19.40 -1.99
C ALA A 43 -17.45 -18.61 -2.15
N VAL A 44 -17.83 -18.30 -3.39
CA VAL A 44 -19.11 -17.64 -3.71
C VAL A 44 -20.29 -18.53 -3.33
N GLN A 45 -20.27 -19.82 -3.65
CA GLN A 45 -21.32 -20.76 -3.28
C GLN A 45 -21.49 -20.89 -1.76
N VAL A 46 -20.38 -21.00 -1.03
CA VAL A 46 -20.39 -21.04 0.44
C VAL A 46 -20.93 -19.73 1.03
N ALA A 47 -20.54 -18.58 0.48
CA ALA A 47 -21.04 -17.29 0.92
C ALA A 47 -22.56 -17.17 0.75
N ARG A 48 -23.11 -17.64 -0.37
CA ARG A 48 -24.57 -17.73 -0.60
C ARG A 48 -25.28 -18.58 0.44
N GLN A 49 -24.80 -19.80 0.65
CA GLN A 49 -25.41 -20.74 1.60
C GLN A 49 -25.43 -20.19 3.03
N ARG A 50 -24.45 -19.35 3.37
CA ARG A 50 -24.30 -18.75 4.71
C ARG A 50 -24.94 -17.38 4.85
N GLY A 51 -25.50 -16.80 3.79
CA GLY A 51 -26.07 -15.45 3.79
C GLY A 51 -25.02 -14.35 4.00
N ILE A 52 -23.77 -14.60 3.57
CA ILE A 52 -22.70 -13.60 3.54
C ILE A 52 -22.97 -12.64 2.39
N LEU A 53 -22.82 -11.33 2.62
CA LEU A 53 -22.97 -10.33 1.57
C LEU A 53 -21.87 -10.50 0.53
N ILE A 54 -22.20 -10.66 -0.75
CA ILE A 54 -21.20 -10.77 -1.81
C ILE A 54 -21.07 -9.43 -2.52
N ILE A 55 -19.82 -8.96 -2.59
CA ILE A 55 -19.44 -7.72 -3.24
C ILE A 55 -18.54 -8.06 -4.42
N TRP A 56 -19.04 -7.80 -5.63
CA TRP A 56 -18.29 -7.96 -6.86
C TRP A 56 -17.54 -6.67 -7.13
N VAL A 57 -16.23 -6.70 -6.91
CA VAL A 57 -15.36 -5.56 -7.14
C VAL A 57 -14.79 -5.71 -8.55
N VAL A 58 -15.17 -4.81 -9.44
CA VAL A 58 -14.80 -4.83 -10.85
C VAL A 58 -14.20 -3.49 -11.28
N ARG A 59 -13.50 -3.50 -12.40
CA ARG A 59 -13.09 -2.29 -13.13
C ARG A 59 -13.94 -2.14 -14.39
N GLU A 60 -14.41 -0.94 -14.66
CA GLU A 60 -15.12 -0.60 -15.90
C GLU A 60 -14.62 0.75 -16.39
N HIS A 61 -13.54 0.73 -17.15
CA HIS A 61 -12.82 1.95 -17.51
C HIS A 61 -13.50 2.73 -18.62
N ASP A 62 -13.31 4.05 -18.58
CA ASP A 62 -13.67 4.94 -19.67
C ASP A 62 -12.89 4.56 -20.94
N PRO A 63 -13.52 4.51 -22.12
CA PRO A 63 -12.82 4.14 -23.36
C PRO A 63 -11.61 5.00 -23.72
N LYS A 64 -11.54 6.23 -23.21
CA LYS A 64 -10.40 7.13 -23.41
C LYS A 64 -9.37 7.04 -22.29
N GLY A 65 -9.54 6.11 -21.34
CA GLY A 65 -8.62 5.89 -20.21
C GLY A 65 -8.50 7.05 -19.24
N ARG A 66 -9.51 7.94 -19.18
CA ARG A 66 -9.47 9.15 -18.35
C ARG A 66 -9.48 8.86 -16.86
N ASP A 67 -10.02 7.72 -16.48
CA ASP A 67 -10.16 7.22 -15.12
C ASP A 67 -9.12 6.15 -14.78
N VAL A 68 -8.15 5.89 -15.65
CA VAL A 68 -7.10 4.87 -15.46
C VAL A 68 -5.87 5.51 -14.80
N GLU A 69 -5.12 4.71 -14.04
CA GLU A 69 -3.84 5.12 -13.46
C GLU A 69 -2.89 5.66 -14.54
N LEU A 70 -2.17 6.76 -14.24
CA LEU A 70 -1.33 7.47 -15.23
C LEU A 70 -0.42 6.55 -16.05
N PHE A 71 0.27 5.63 -15.39
CA PHE A 71 1.22 4.73 -16.04
C PHE A 71 0.57 3.70 -16.99
N ARG A 72 -0.75 3.48 -16.90
CA ARG A 72 -1.52 2.57 -17.77
C ARG A 72 -2.33 3.28 -18.84
N ARG A 73 -2.42 4.61 -18.82
CA ARG A 73 -3.23 5.37 -19.81
C ARG A 73 -2.84 5.11 -21.26
N HIS A 74 -1.57 4.77 -21.51
CA HIS A 74 -1.06 4.41 -22.84
C HIS A 74 -1.72 3.16 -23.45
N LEU A 75 -2.42 2.34 -22.66
CA LEU A 75 -3.18 1.18 -23.12
C LEU A 75 -4.55 1.54 -23.73
N TYR A 76 -4.98 2.79 -23.57
CA TYR A 76 -6.29 3.30 -24.00
C TYR A 76 -6.11 4.40 -25.07
N GLY A 77 -7.21 4.81 -25.70
CA GLY A 77 -7.19 5.82 -26.77
C GLY A 77 -6.71 5.27 -28.14
N ASP A 78 -6.67 6.14 -29.15
CA ASP A 78 -6.16 5.86 -30.50
C ASP A 78 -6.66 4.54 -31.14
N GLY A 79 -7.96 4.27 -31.04
CA GLY A 79 -8.57 3.06 -31.62
C GLY A 79 -8.30 1.77 -30.84
N LYS A 80 -7.63 1.81 -29.70
CA LYS A 80 -7.46 0.66 -28.80
C LYS A 80 -8.77 0.41 -28.04
N LEU A 81 -9.14 -0.86 -27.92
CA LEU A 81 -10.27 -1.29 -27.09
C LEU A 81 -9.95 -1.32 -25.59
N GLY A 82 -8.70 -1.09 -25.16
CA GLY A 82 -8.30 -1.01 -23.75
C GLY A 82 -8.63 -2.25 -22.90
N PRO A 83 -7.96 -2.45 -21.76
CA PRO A 83 -8.43 -3.42 -20.77
C PRO A 83 -9.75 -2.97 -20.12
N VAL A 84 -10.66 -3.92 -19.87
CA VAL A 84 -11.87 -3.77 -19.03
C VAL A 84 -12.70 -2.51 -19.32
N ILE A 85 -12.82 -2.12 -20.60
CA ILE A 85 -13.71 -1.02 -21.00
C ILE A 85 -15.16 -1.30 -20.57
N LYS A 86 -15.83 -0.29 -20.03
CA LYS A 86 -17.25 -0.37 -19.68
C LYS A 86 -18.11 -0.90 -20.85
N GLY A 87 -18.81 -2.01 -20.61
CA GLY A 87 -19.70 -2.65 -21.59
C GLY A 87 -19.00 -3.54 -22.62
N SER A 88 -17.68 -3.75 -22.50
CA SER A 88 -16.97 -4.74 -23.30
C SER A 88 -17.08 -6.14 -22.70
N LEU A 89 -16.93 -7.17 -23.52
CA LEU A 89 -16.82 -8.56 -23.05
C LEU A 89 -15.68 -8.73 -22.03
N GLY A 90 -14.59 -7.98 -22.22
CA GLY A 90 -13.43 -7.98 -21.34
C GLY A 90 -13.73 -7.51 -19.91
N ALA A 91 -14.70 -6.61 -19.75
CA ALA A 91 -15.19 -6.11 -18.47
C ALA A 91 -16.24 -7.01 -17.81
N GLU A 92 -16.78 -8.01 -18.52
CA GLU A 92 -17.70 -8.98 -17.91
C GLU A 92 -16.94 -9.95 -17.00
N LEU A 93 -17.66 -10.54 -16.03
CA LEU A 93 -17.10 -11.61 -15.20
C LEU A 93 -16.74 -12.82 -16.07
N VAL A 94 -15.70 -13.55 -15.66
CA VAL A 94 -15.37 -14.84 -16.29
C VAL A 94 -16.50 -15.85 -16.08
N GLU A 95 -16.63 -16.78 -17.04
CA GLU A 95 -17.61 -17.86 -17.00
C GLU A 95 -17.62 -18.61 -15.65
N GLY A 96 -18.83 -18.90 -15.15
CA GLY A 96 -19.06 -19.56 -13.86
C GLY A 96 -19.30 -18.60 -12.69
N LEU A 97 -19.07 -17.30 -12.88
CA LEU A 97 -19.38 -16.26 -11.89
C LEU A 97 -20.52 -15.37 -12.40
N VAL A 98 -21.55 -15.20 -11.57
CA VAL A 98 -22.76 -14.44 -11.93
C VAL A 98 -23.14 -13.53 -10.76
N ILE A 99 -23.33 -12.25 -11.05
CA ILE A 99 -23.90 -11.27 -10.12
C ILE A 99 -25.40 -11.51 -10.03
N LYS A 100 -25.92 -11.74 -8.83
CA LYS A 100 -27.35 -11.88 -8.56
C LYS A 100 -27.95 -10.57 -8.07
N GLU A 101 -29.28 -10.50 -8.00
CA GLU A 101 -30.00 -9.30 -7.57
C GLU A 101 -29.67 -8.91 -6.12
N GLU A 102 -29.44 -9.88 -5.24
CA GLU A 102 -29.07 -9.65 -3.84
C GLU A 102 -27.61 -9.20 -3.63
N ASP A 103 -26.82 -9.12 -4.69
CA ASP A 103 -25.42 -8.72 -4.63
C ASP A 103 -25.20 -7.24 -4.70
N TYR A 104 -24.00 -6.83 -4.28
CA TYR A 104 -23.51 -5.49 -4.52
C TYR A 104 -22.39 -5.50 -5.58
N LYS A 105 -22.61 -4.82 -6.70
CA LYS A 105 -21.56 -4.56 -7.70
C LYS A 105 -20.87 -3.24 -7.39
N LEU A 106 -19.57 -3.30 -7.13
CA LEU A 106 -18.72 -2.13 -6.94
C LEU A 106 -17.80 -1.94 -8.14
N VAL A 107 -17.91 -0.79 -8.81
CA VAL A 107 -16.92 -0.37 -9.82
C VAL A 107 -15.83 0.44 -9.12
N LYS A 108 -14.58 0.00 -9.22
CA LYS A 108 -13.40 0.74 -8.77
C LYS A 108 -12.56 1.19 -9.96
N THR A 109 -11.87 2.32 -9.82
CA THR A 109 -10.97 2.86 -10.85
C THR A 109 -9.50 2.83 -10.42
N ARG A 110 -9.22 2.42 -9.18
CA ARG A 110 -7.89 2.30 -8.59
C ARG A 110 -7.68 0.90 -8.02
N PHE A 111 -6.48 0.62 -7.51
CA PHE A 111 -6.11 -0.71 -7.03
C PHE A 111 -7.00 -1.19 -5.88
N SER A 112 -7.10 -0.40 -4.82
CA SER A 112 -7.96 -0.72 -3.68
C SER A 112 -9.43 -0.53 -4.00
N ALA A 113 -10.24 -1.45 -3.48
CA ALA A 113 -11.69 -1.34 -3.52
C ALA A 113 -12.23 -0.18 -2.66
N PHE A 114 -11.46 0.34 -1.71
CA PHE A 114 -11.87 1.45 -0.84
C PHE A 114 -11.50 2.83 -1.40
N PHE A 115 -10.47 2.91 -2.23
CA PHE A 115 -9.93 4.19 -2.68
C PHE A 115 -10.94 4.94 -3.57
N ASN A 116 -11.43 6.08 -3.09
CA ASN A 116 -12.44 6.91 -3.75
C ASN A 116 -13.70 6.14 -4.19
N THR A 117 -14.13 5.17 -3.38
CA THR A 117 -15.40 4.46 -3.59
C THR A 117 -16.31 4.60 -2.37
N HIS A 118 -17.57 4.19 -2.53
CA HIS A 118 -18.54 4.15 -1.43
C HIS A 118 -18.48 2.85 -0.61
N LEU A 119 -17.48 1.98 -0.84
CA LEU A 119 -17.44 0.64 -0.25
C LEU A 119 -17.51 0.67 1.28
N HIS A 120 -16.74 1.53 1.94
CA HIS A 120 -16.75 1.60 3.41
C HIS A 120 -18.13 2.00 3.94
N SER A 121 -18.75 3.03 3.36
CA SER A 121 -20.09 3.46 3.78
C SER A 121 -21.16 2.39 3.53
N VAL A 122 -21.07 1.65 2.42
CA VAL A 122 -21.98 0.53 2.11
C VAL A 122 -21.82 -0.58 3.14
N LEU A 123 -20.59 -0.97 3.47
CA LEU A 123 -20.30 -2.00 4.47
C LEU A 123 -20.81 -1.59 5.87
N GLN A 124 -20.58 -0.34 6.28
CA GLN A 124 -21.09 0.20 7.54
C GLN A 124 -22.63 0.21 7.58
N GLY A 125 -23.27 0.69 6.51
CA GLY A 125 -24.73 0.71 6.39
C GLY A 125 -25.36 -0.69 6.43
N ALA A 126 -24.64 -1.70 5.94
CA ALA A 126 -25.05 -3.11 6.00
C ALA A 126 -24.67 -3.81 7.31
N GLY A 127 -24.01 -3.12 8.27
CA GLY A 127 -23.58 -3.70 9.55
C GLY A 127 -22.43 -4.70 9.43
N ILE A 128 -21.66 -4.64 8.34
CA ILE A 128 -20.53 -5.51 8.06
C ILE A 128 -19.28 -5.00 8.76
N ASP A 129 -18.64 -5.86 9.54
CA ASP A 129 -17.34 -5.62 10.19
C ASP A 129 -16.30 -6.70 9.85
N SER A 130 -16.70 -7.73 9.11
CA SER A 130 -15.87 -8.87 8.78
C SER A 130 -15.73 -9.00 7.27
N LEU A 131 -14.51 -9.08 6.75
CA LEU A 131 -14.22 -9.18 5.32
C LEU A 131 -13.50 -10.49 4.99
N VAL A 132 -13.94 -11.12 3.92
CA VAL A 132 -13.25 -12.24 3.26
C VAL A 132 -12.92 -11.79 1.84
N ILE A 133 -11.67 -11.95 1.41
CA ILE A 133 -11.19 -11.43 0.13
C ILE A 133 -10.69 -12.57 -0.76
N THR A 134 -11.13 -12.54 -2.02
CA THR A 134 -10.70 -13.43 -3.13
C THR A 134 -10.46 -12.61 -4.40
N GLY A 135 -9.85 -13.23 -5.42
CA GLY A 135 -9.68 -12.61 -6.72
C GLY A 135 -8.23 -12.54 -7.19
N VAL A 136 -7.94 -11.66 -8.15
CA VAL A 136 -6.62 -11.61 -8.79
C VAL A 136 -5.84 -10.33 -8.51
N GLN A 137 -4.56 -10.33 -8.90
CA GLN A 137 -3.56 -9.31 -8.59
C GLN A 137 -3.28 -9.21 -7.08
N THR A 138 -2.77 -10.31 -6.51
CA THR A 138 -2.30 -10.37 -5.11
C THR A 138 -1.43 -9.18 -4.70
N PRO A 139 -0.38 -8.78 -5.46
CA PRO A 139 0.48 -7.65 -5.08
C PRO A 139 -0.22 -6.30 -5.12
N ASP A 140 -1.27 -6.16 -5.94
CA ASP A 140 -1.89 -4.86 -6.22
C ASP A 140 -3.28 -4.79 -5.56
N CYS A 141 -4.33 -5.20 -6.28
CA CYS A 141 -5.72 -4.98 -5.88
C CYS A 141 -6.10 -5.70 -4.58
N ILE A 142 -5.62 -6.93 -4.37
CA ILE A 142 -5.88 -7.67 -3.13
C ILE A 142 -5.16 -7.00 -1.96
N ARG A 143 -3.84 -6.80 -2.08
CA ARG A 143 -3.02 -6.22 -1.01
C ARG A 143 -3.45 -4.80 -0.65
N GLN A 144 -3.69 -3.93 -1.62
CA GLN A 144 -4.10 -2.56 -1.30
C GLN A 144 -5.47 -2.54 -0.59
N THR A 145 -6.41 -3.38 -1.03
CA THR A 145 -7.72 -3.51 -0.35
C THR A 145 -7.56 -4.03 1.09
N VAL A 146 -6.66 -4.99 1.33
CA VAL A 146 -6.33 -5.50 2.67
C VAL A 146 -5.77 -4.39 3.56
N PHE A 147 -4.79 -3.63 3.06
CA PHE A 147 -4.13 -2.57 3.83
C PHE A 147 -5.07 -1.38 4.11
N ASP A 148 -5.98 -1.05 3.19
CA ASP A 148 -7.00 -0.03 3.44
C ASP A 148 -8.07 -0.53 4.42
N ALA A 149 -8.45 -1.81 4.36
CA ALA A 149 -9.35 -2.41 5.36
C ALA A 149 -8.72 -2.37 6.76
N VAL A 150 -7.41 -2.63 6.87
CA VAL A 150 -6.66 -2.45 8.11
C VAL A 150 -6.69 -0.99 8.56
N ALA A 151 -6.46 -0.05 7.65
CA ALA A 151 -6.45 1.38 7.98
C ALA A 151 -7.83 1.88 8.46
N LEU A 152 -8.91 1.29 7.92
CA LEU A 152 -10.31 1.51 8.29
C LEU A 152 -10.77 0.68 9.50
N ASP A 153 -9.84 0.01 10.20
CA ASP A 153 -10.10 -0.74 11.43
C ASP A 153 -11.16 -1.85 11.29
N TYR A 154 -11.17 -2.59 10.17
CA TYR A 154 -11.97 -3.82 10.07
C TYR A 154 -11.42 -4.90 11.02
N PRO A 155 -12.19 -5.35 12.04
CA PRO A 155 -11.69 -6.25 13.09
C PRO A 155 -11.43 -7.69 12.62
N SER A 156 -12.10 -8.16 11.58
CA SER A 156 -11.88 -9.50 11.02
C SER A 156 -11.64 -9.39 9.53
N LEU A 157 -10.40 -9.65 9.11
CA LEU A 157 -9.99 -9.62 7.72
C LEU A 157 -9.34 -10.95 7.34
N LYS A 158 -9.87 -11.61 6.31
CA LYS A 158 -9.37 -12.90 5.82
C LYS A 158 -9.14 -12.82 4.32
N VAL A 159 -8.04 -13.41 3.87
CA VAL A 159 -7.76 -13.63 2.45
C VAL A 159 -7.77 -15.14 2.22
N ILE A 160 -8.55 -15.63 1.27
CA ILE A 160 -8.53 -17.05 0.90
C ILE A 160 -7.38 -17.24 -0.09
N VAL A 161 -6.24 -17.72 0.43
CA VAL A 161 -4.96 -17.74 -0.29
C VAL A 161 -5.07 -18.47 -1.62
N ASP A 162 -5.66 -19.66 -1.63
CA ASP A 162 -5.86 -20.49 -2.81
C ASP A 162 -7.02 -20.04 -3.72
N ALA A 163 -7.75 -19.00 -3.32
CA ALA A 163 -8.68 -18.25 -4.17
C ALA A 163 -8.12 -16.86 -4.51
N THR A 164 -6.80 -16.68 -4.41
CA THR A 164 -6.09 -15.48 -4.87
C THR A 164 -4.89 -15.79 -5.75
N ALA A 165 -4.59 -14.93 -6.72
CA ALA A 165 -3.51 -15.18 -7.67
C ALA A 165 -2.71 -13.92 -8.04
N ALA A 166 -1.48 -14.13 -8.50
CA ALA A 166 -0.61 -13.12 -9.07
C ALA A 166 -0.06 -13.58 -10.43
N ALA A 167 0.80 -12.76 -11.04
CA ALA A 167 1.46 -13.07 -12.31
C ALA A 167 2.39 -14.31 -12.21
N THR A 168 2.98 -14.55 -11.04
CA THR A 168 3.76 -15.76 -10.74
C THR A 168 3.51 -16.26 -9.31
N PRO A 169 3.76 -17.55 -9.01
CA PRO A 169 3.66 -18.11 -7.66
C PRO A 169 4.57 -17.43 -6.64
N GLU A 170 5.76 -16.99 -7.05
CA GLU A 170 6.74 -16.33 -6.18
C GLU A 170 6.23 -14.96 -5.71
N ILE A 171 5.72 -14.15 -6.65
CA ILE A 171 5.09 -12.85 -6.35
C ILE A 171 3.90 -13.05 -5.42
N HIS A 172 3.06 -14.05 -5.72
CA HIS A 172 1.92 -14.39 -4.89
C HIS A 172 2.35 -14.74 -3.46
N THR A 173 3.29 -15.68 -3.30
CA THR A 173 3.77 -16.16 -2.00
C THR A 173 4.41 -15.05 -1.18
N ALA A 174 5.26 -14.22 -1.80
CA ALA A 174 5.91 -13.09 -1.13
C ALA A 174 4.87 -12.11 -0.56
N ASN A 175 3.83 -11.78 -1.34
CA ASN A 175 2.79 -10.86 -0.90
C ASN A 175 1.86 -11.46 0.18
N ILE A 176 1.57 -12.77 0.12
CA ILE A 176 0.83 -13.46 1.19
C ILE A 176 1.64 -13.47 2.50
N LEU A 177 2.95 -13.72 2.42
CA LEU A 177 3.83 -13.69 3.59
C LEU A 177 3.89 -12.27 4.19
N ASP A 178 4.03 -11.25 3.35
CA ASP A 178 3.99 -9.86 3.80
C ASP A 178 2.70 -9.53 4.55
N MET A 179 1.53 -9.82 3.95
CA MET A 179 0.23 -9.56 4.59
C MET A 179 0.06 -10.32 5.91
N LYS A 180 0.56 -11.57 6.00
CA LYS A 180 0.56 -12.33 7.25
C LYS A 180 1.42 -11.67 8.32
N ASN A 181 2.58 -11.15 7.94
CA ASN A 181 3.52 -10.58 8.89
C ASN A 181 3.15 -9.17 9.36
N VAL A 182 2.20 -8.48 8.69
CA VAL A 182 1.67 -7.20 9.19
C VAL A 182 1.17 -7.30 10.63
N ALA A 183 0.58 -8.44 11.01
CA ALA A 183 0.04 -8.69 12.35
C ALA A 183 1.01 -9.42 13.30
N ASN A 184 2.20 -9.85 12.83
CA ASN A 184 3.19 -10.55 13.64
C ASN A 184 4.36 -9.61 13.95
N ASP A 185 4.57 -9.27 15.21
CA ASP A 185 5.66 -8.39 15.66
C ASP A 185 7.02 -9.10 15.78
N ASP A 186 7.10 -10.40 15.47
CA ASP A 186 8.32 -11.22 15.59
C ASP A 186 9.15 -11.25 14.28
N TYR A 187 10.12 -10.32 14.16
CA TYR A 187 11.15 -10.38 13.12
C TYR A 187 12.55 -10.57 13.72
N LYS A 188 13.11 -11.78 13.65
CA LYS A 188 14.54 -12.05 13.90
C LYS A 188 15.17 -12.80 12.72
N CYS A 189 16.13 -12.20 12.00
CA CYS A 189 17.23 -12.92 11.31
C CYS A 189 18.27 -11.96 10.68
N ASN A 190 19.43 -12.52 10.31
CA ASN A 190 20.80 -11.96 10.20
C ASN A 190 21.07 -10.86 9.15
N SER A 191 22.06 -10.01 9.46
CA SER A 191 22.46 -8.80 8.73
C SER A 191 23.70 -8.95 7.83
N VAL A 192 23.74 -8.21 6.72
CA VAL A 192 24.98 -7.80 6.01
C VAL A 192 24.84 -6.32 5.59
N ALA A 193 25.89 -5.52 5.75
CA ALA A 193 25.89 -4.06 5.52
C ALA A 193 26.96 -3.64 4.47
N VAL A 194 26.74 -2.49 3.80
CA VAL A 194 27.64 -1.89 2.79
C VAL A 194 27.74 -0.37 3.00
N PRO A 195 28.90 0.31 2.86
CA PRO A 195 29.04 1.76 3.08
C PRO A 195 29.35 2.57 1.79
N VAL A 196 28.90 3.84 1.71
CA VAL A 196 29.32 4.83 0.69
C VAL A 196 29.29 6.28 1.24
N ALA A 197 30.21 7.13 0.77
CA ALA A 197 30.41 8.55 1.17
C ALA A 197 30.37 9.56 -0.02
N LEU A 198 30.22 10.83 0.36
CA LEU A 198 29.70 12.05 -0.32
C LEU A 198 30.49 12.70 -1.47
N LEU A 199 29.80 13.54 -2.27
CA LEU A 199 30.19 14.92 -2.67
C LEU A 199 29.02 15.72 -3.33
N TRP A 200 29.03 17.07 -3.24
CA TRP A 200 27.95 17.98 -3.66
C TRP A 200 28.43 19.35 -4.20
N LYS A 201 27.67 19.95 -5.14
CA LYS A 201 27.03 21.29 -5.12
C LYS A 201 26.61 21.75 -6.54
N ALA A 202 25.29 21.90 -6.78
CA ALA A 202 24.59 22.90 -7.61
C ALA A 202 23.32 22.30 -8.27
N MET A 203 22.16 22.30 -7.59
CA MET A 203 20.94 21.59 -8.07
C MET A 203 19.62 22.37 -7.84
N ALA A 204 19.66 23.65 -7.47
CA ALA A 204 18.54 24.32 -6.79
C ALA A 204 17.31 24.67 -7.65
N GLU A 205 17.36 24.65 -8.99
CA GLU A 205 16.25 25.15 -9.82
C GLU A 205 15.28 24.07 -10.36
N LYS A 206 15.72 22.81 -10.46
CA LYS A 206 14.96 21.69 -11.08
C LYS A 206 13.93 21.03 -10.13
N TRP A 207 13.89 21.46 -8.86
CA TRP A 207 13.23 20.75 -7.75
C TRP A 207 11.98 21.48 -7.23
N ASN A 208 11.49 22.48 -7.97
CA ASN A 208 10.42 23.36 -7.54
C ASN A 208 9.01 22.75 -7.51
N HIS A 209 8.87 21.47 -7.87
CA HIS A 209 7.62 20.71 -7.78
C HIS A 209 7.82 19.35 -7.10
N THR A 210 8.96 19.16 -6.43
CA THR A 210 9.34 17.89 -5.82
C THR A 210 9.34 17.99 -4.29
N ALA A 211 8.74 17.02 -3.60
CA ALA A 211 8.88 16.84 -2.16
C ALA A 211 9.60 15.54 -1.83
N LEU A 212 10.49 15.59 -0.84
CA LEU A 212 11.09 14.41 -0.23
C LEU A 212 10.26 13.99 0.99
N LEU A 213 9.66 12.81 0.96
CA LEU A 213 9.03 12.19 2.13
C LEU A 213 10.06 11.31 2.86
N VAL A 214 10.30 11.60 4.13
CA VAL A 214 11.15 10.79 5.02
C VAL A 214 10.24 10.11 6.03
N ILE A 215 10.03 8.81 5.89
CA ILE A 215 8.97 8.09 6.59
C ILE A 215 9.53 7.27 7.76
N ASP A 216 8.99 7.52 8.96
CA ASP A 216 9.15 6.73 10.18
C ASP A 216 10.63 6.48 10.60
N MET A 217 11.52 7.44 10.34
CA MET A 217 12.94 7.39 10.76
C MET A 217 13.11 7.78 12.24
N GLN A 218 12.38 7.07 13.10
CA GLN A 218 12.31 7.31 14.55
C GLN A 218 13.04 6.23 15.33
N THR A 219 13.43 6.54 16.57
CA THR A 219 14.19 5.65 17.45
C THR A 219 13.57 4.26 17.56
N ASP A 220 12.25 4.14 17.74
CA ASP A 220 11.59 2.85 17.90
C ASP A 220 11.64 1.93 16.67
N PHE A 221 11.86 2.49 15.48
CA PHE A 221 12.00 1.71 14.24
C PHE A 221 13.46 1.41 13.89
N ILE A 222 14.43 2.16 14.43
CA ILE A 222 15.81 2.12 13.94
C ILE A 222 16.80 1.63 15.00
N HIS A 223 16.63 2.03 16.26
CA HIS A 223 17.56 1.68 17.33
C HIS A 223 17.49 0.18 17.66
N GLU A 224 18.58 -0.38 18.18
CA GLU A 224 18.66 -1.82 18.48
C GLU A 224 17.62 -2.25 19.54
N ASP A 225 17.37 -1.35 20.50
CA ASP A 225 16.37 -1.50 21.57
C ASP A 225 15.00 -0.89 21.23
N GLY A 226 14.78 -0.49 19.97
CA GLY A 226 13.50 0.08 19.54
C GLY A 226 12.37 -0.95 19.59
N HIS A 227 11.18 -0.52 20.04
CA HIS A 227 10.07 -1.45 20.27
C HIS A 227 9.64 -2.25 19.03
N VAL A 228 9.77 -1.65 17.84
CA VAL A 228 9.31 -2.18 16.56
C VAL A 228 10.41 -2.05 15.51
N ARG A 229 11.64 -2.37 15.92
CA ARG A 229 12.85 -2.25 15.14
C ARG A 229 12.73 -2.92 13.77
N VAL A 230 13.18 -2.20 12.74
CA VAL A 230 13.37 -2.69 11.37
C VAL A 230 14.85 -3.03 11.20
N ASN A 231 15.17 -4.32 10.99
CA ASN A 231 16.57 -4.79 10.98
C ASN A 231 17.47 -4.06 9.99
N GLY A 232 16.99 -3.76 8.77
CA GLY A 232 17.73 -2.97 7.78
C GLY A 232 17.78 -1.46 8.04
N GLY A 233 17.00 -0.95 9.00
CA GLY A 233 16.78 0.49 9.19
C GLY A 233 18.04 1.26 9.56
N LYS A 234 18.88 0.72 10.45
CA LYS A 234 20.12 1.39 10.88
C LYS A 234 21.11 1.60 9.74
N ALA A 235 21.17 0.66 8.78
CA ALA A 235 22.10 0.72 7.66
C ALA A 235 21.78 1.86 6.66
N ILE A 236 20.52 2.26 6.55
CA ILE A 236 20.09 3.29 5.58
C ILE A 236 20.17 4.72 6.13
N VAL A 237 20.39 4.91 7.43
CA VAL A 237 20.41 6.24 8.08
C VAL A 237 21.35 7.23 7.38
N PRO A 238 22.61 6.88 7.02
CA PRO A 238 23.49 7.80 6.31
C PRO A 238 22.93 8.26 4.96
N ASN A 239 22.31 7.35 4.21
CA ASN A 239 21.71 7.66 2.91
C ASN A 239 20.45 8.51 3.05
N VAL A 240 19.64 8.29 4.08
CA VAL A 240 18.48 9.15 4.37
C VAL A 240 18.93 10.57 4.74
N ILE A 241 19.94 10.71 5.60
CA ILE A 241 20.51 12.02 5.95
C ILE A 241 21.04 12.72 4.70
N ALA A 242 21.77 12.01 3.85
CA ALA A 242 22.27 12.56 2.59
C ALA A 242 21.14 12.95 1.64
N ALA A 243 20.07 12.16 1.52
CA ALA A 243 18.90 12.51 0.72
C ALA A 243 18.24 13.82 1.21
N VAL A 244 18.07 13.98 2.53
CA VAL A 244 17.57 15.22 3.15
C VAL A 244 18.51 16.40 2.86
N GLN A 245 19.82 16.17 2.87
CA GLN A 245 20.81 17.20 2.53
C GLN A 245 20.73 17.65 1.07
N VAL A 246 20.43 16.74 0.14
CA VAL A 246 20.21 17.04 -1.28
C VAL A 246 18.90 17.82 -1.46
N ALA A 247 17.82 17.42 -0.80
CA ALA A 247 16.47 18.02 -0.97
C ALA A 247 16.26 19.39 -0.29
N ARG A 248 17.30 19.98 0.31
CA ARG A 248 17.35 20.88 1.49
C ARG A 248 16.44 22.12 1.61
N GLN A 249 15.40 22.29 0.79
CA GLN A 249 14.33 23.28 1.04
C GLN A 249 12.90 22.70 0.99
N ARG A 250 12.71 21.39 0.75
CA ARG A 250 11.37 20.77 0.58
C ARG A 250 11.26 19.38 1.21
N GLY A 251 11.82 19.23 2.40
CA GLY A 251 11.70 18.00 3.20
C GLY A 251 10.35 17.92 3.90
N ILE A 252 9.67 16.79 3.75
CA ILE A 252 8.52 16.42 4.57
C ILE A 252 8.92 15.24 5.44
N LEU A 253 9.02 15.49 6.74
CA LEU A 253 9.36 14.50 7.74
C LEU A 253 8.06 13.89 8.23
N VAL A 254 7.83 12.63 7.86
CA VAL A 254 6.63 11.88 8.21
C VAL A 254 6.95 10.99 9.41
N VAL A 255 6.27 11.24 10.52
CA VAL A 255 6.48 10.56 11.79
C VAL A 255 5.19 9.97 12.33
N ARG A 256 5.32 8.98 13.22
CA ARG A 256 4.23 8.48 14.06
C ARG A 256 4.33 9.08 15.47
N GLU A 257 3.21 9.58 15.96
CA GLU A 257 3.06 9.96 17.36
C GLU A 257 1.73 9.42 17.85
N HIS A 258 1.78 8.37 18.66
CA HIS A 258 0.59 7.68 19.13
C HIS A 258 0.14 8.19 20.51
N ASP A 259 -1.17 8.12 20.73
CA ASP A 259 -1.78 8.27 22.04
C ASP A 259 -1.17 7.27 23.03
N PRO A 260 -0.86 7.66 24.29
CA PRO A 260 -0.28 6.76 25.28
C PRO A 260 -1.10 5.50 25.57
N LYS A 261 -2.41 5.50 25.29
CA LYS A 261 -3.30 4.34 25.45
C LYS A 261 -3.50 3.56 24.14
N GLY A 262 -2.77 3.90 23.07
CA GLY A 262 -2.86 3.23 21.77
C GLY A 262 -4.24 3.31 21.12
N ARG A 263 -5.07 4.32 21.46
CA ARG A 263 -6.43 4.43 20.92
C ARG A 263 -6.44 4.70 19.40
N ASP A 264 -5.38 5.31 18.92
CA ASP A 264 -5.17 5.71 17.54
C ASP A 264 -4.24 4.77 16.77
N VAL A 265 -3.72 3.69 17.37
CA VAL A 265 -2.91 2.69 16.65
C VAL A 265 -3.80 1.70 15.90
N GLU A 266 -3.23 1.00 14.93
CA GLU A 266 -3.93 -0.07 14.22
C GLU A 266 -4.45 -1.14 15.20
N LEU A 267 -5.67 -1.66 14.99
CA LEU A 267 -6.35 -2.57 15.93
C LEU A 267 -5.46 -3.72 16.43
N PHE A 268 -4.73 -4.36 15.53
CA PHE A 268 -3.87 -5.52 15.85
C PHE A 268 -2.65 -5.14 16.68
N ARG A 269 -2.25 -3.86 16.73
CA ARG A 269 -1.11 -3.34 17.53
C ARG A 269 -1.52 -2.74 18.86
N ARG A 270 -2.82 -2.63 19.15
CA ARG A 270 -3.32 -2.08 20.42
C ARG A 270 -2.78 -2.80 21.64
N HIS A 271 -2.50 -4.10 21.51
CA HIS A 271 -1.95 -4.93 22.58
C HIS A 271 -0.55 -4.47 23.06
N LEU A 272 0.17 -3.68 22.26
CA LEU A 272 1.47 -3.09 22.63
C LEU A 272 1.33 -1.91 23.60
N TYR A 273 0.11 -1.43 23.86
CA TYR A 273 -0.19 -0.27 24.70
C TYR A 273 -1.07 -0.73 25.87
N HIS A 274 -0.49 -0.84 27.06
CA HIS A 274 -1.21 -1.23 28.27
C HIS A 274 -0.63 -0.51 29.50
N ASP A 275 -1.38 -0.52 30.60
CA ASP A 275 -1.00 0.18 31.82
C ASP A 275 0.41 -0.26 32.28
N GLY A 276 1.27 0.72 32.53
CA GLY A 276 2.64 0.52 33.05
C GLY A 276 3.75 0.27 32.02
N LYS A 277 3.44 0.13 30.72
CA LYS A 277 4.46 0.04 29.65
C LYS A 277 4.20 1.07 28.56
N LEU A 278 5.24 1.82 28.19
CA LEU A 278 5.17 2.77 27.09
C LEU A 278 5.15 1.99 25.76
N GLY A 279 4.12 2.20 24.95
CA GLY A 279 4.04 1.60 23.62
C GLY A 279 4.99 2.27 22.61
N PRO A 280 5.11 1.72 21.40
CA PRO A 280 5.93 2.29 20.35
C PRO A 280 5.50 3.72 19.98
N THR A 281 6.45 4.62 19.78
CA THR A 281 6.24 5.98 19.24
C THR A 281 5.17 6.78 19.98
N VAL A 282 5.02 6.57 21.29
CA VAL A 282 4.12 7.38 22.11
C VAL A 282 4.57 8.84 22.07
N LYS A 283 3.64 9.77 21.89
CA LYS A 283 3.93 11.20 21.79
C LYS A 283 4.78 11.70 22.97
N GLY A 284 5.91 12.35 22.66
CA GLY A 284 6.84 12.88 23.65
C GLY A 284 7.80 11.86 24.28
N SER A 285 7.77 10.61 23.83
CA SER A 285 8.75 9.59 24.21
C SER A 285 10.01 9.65 23.35
N LEU A 286 11.14 9.15 23.88
CA LEU A 286 12.38 8.96 23.13
C LEU A 286 12.17 8.08 21.89
N GLY A 287 11.27 7.09 21.98
CA GLY A 287 10.91 6.19 20.88
C GLY A 287 10.29 6.92 19.68
N ALA A 288 9.59 8.03 19.94
CA ALA A 288 8.99 8.89 18.93
C ALA A 288 9.94 9.95 18.35
N GLU A 289 11.15 10.11 18.91
CA GLU A 289 12.12 11.07 18.38
C GLU A 289 12.77 10.55 17.09
N LEU A 290 13.22 11.48 16.24
CA LEU A 290 14.01 11.13 15.05
C LEU A 290 15.37 10.58 15.47
N VAL A 291 15.93 9.71 14.64
CA VAL A 291 17.29 9.20 14.86
C VAL A 291 18.35 10.30 14.79
N GLU A 292 19.48 10.05 15.44
CA GLU A 292 20.62 10.97 15.45
C GLU A 292 21.05 11.37 14.02
N GLY A 293 21.29 12.67 13.82
CA GLY A 293 21.67 13.25 12.53
C GLY A 293 20.50 13.69 11.65
N LEU A 294 19.26 13.30 11.97
CA LEU A 294 18.04 13.84 11.37
C LEU A 294 17.40 14.87 12.30
N VAL A 295 17.28 16.11 11.82
CA VAL A 295 16.69 17.22 12.56
C VAL A 295 15.71 17.94 11.65
N ILE A 296 14.51 18.22 12.15
CA ILE A 296 13.53 19.07 11.49
C ILE A 296 14.04 20.52 11.57
N LYS A 297 14.28 21.13 10.41
CA LYS A 297 14.76 22.50 10.29
C LYS A 297 13.61 23.45 9.95
N GLU A 298 13.91 24.74 10.07
CA GLU A 298 13.03 25.77 9.52
C GLU A 298 12.83 25.54 8.01
N GLY A 299 11.56 25.51 7.57
CA GLY A 299 11.17 25.20 6.19
C GLY A 299 10.77 23.73 5.96
N ASP A 300 11.12 22.81 6.86
CA ASP A 300 10.63 21.44 6.80
C ASP A 300 9.17 21.34 7.28
N TYR A 301 8.41 20.40 6.72
CA TYR A 301 7.06 20.10 7.18
C TYR A 301 7.05 18.79 7.98
N LYS A 302 6.64 18.86 9.25
CA LYS A 302 6.43 17.68 10.09
C LYS A 302 5.00 17.17 9.92
N LEU A 303 4.84 16.00 9.33
CA LEU A 303 3.57 15.29 9.24
C LEU A 303 3.49 14.21 10.32
N VAL A 304 2.47 14.27 11.17
CA VAL A 304 2.13 13.16 12.08
C VAL A 304 1.09 12.27 11.40
N LYS A 305 1.36 10.96 11.32
CA LYS A 305 0.43 9.95 10.83
C LYS A 305 0.16 8.88 11.87
N THR A 306 -1.01 8.26 11.81
CA THR A 306 -1.43 7.18 12.73
C THR A 306 -1.69 5.86 12.02
N ARG A 307 -1.56 5.83 10.69
CA ARG A 307 -1.66 4.63 9.85
C ARG A 307 -0.40 4.47 9.00
N PHE A 308 -0.33 3.37 8.26
CA PHE A 308 0.79 3.04 7.39
C PHE A 308 1.05 4.11 6.33
N SER A 309 0.04 4.41 5.50
CA SER A 309 0.16 5.47 4.49
C SER A 309 0.26 6.85 5.12
N ALA A 310 1.15 7.68 4.59
CA ALA A 310 1.24 9.09 4.96
C ALA A 310 0.03 9.92 4.48
N PHE A 311 -0.74 9.44 3.51
CA PHE A 311 -1.94 10.12 3.00
C PHE A 311 -3.20 9.80 3.79
N PHE A 312 -3.26 8.63 4.42
CA PHE A 312 -4.49 8.15 5.03
C PHE A 312 -4.89 8.99 6.25
N ASN A 313 -6.03 9.66 6.16
CA ASN A 313 -6.55 10.59 7.18
C ASN A 313 -5.54 11.65 7.64
N THR A 314 -4.74 12.16 6.70
CA THR A 314 -3.86 13.31 6.94
C THR A 314 -4.13 14.42 5.92
N HIS A 315 -3.53 15.59 6.15
CA HIS A 315 -3.61 16.71 5.22
C HIS A 315 -2.50 16.70 4.16
N LEU A 316 -1.71 15.61 4.04
CA LEU A 316 -0.53 15.57 3.19
C LEU A 316 -0.85 15.90 1.73
N HIS A 317 -1.89 15.30 1.15
CA HIS A 317 -2.26 15.57 -0.25
C HIS A 317 -2.64 17.03 -0.48
N SER A 318 -3.45 17.62 0.41
CA SER A 318 -3.84 19.03 0.31
C SER A 318 -2.65 19.97 0.47
N VAL A 319 -1.72 19.66 1.38
CA VAL A 319 -0.47 20.44 1.58
C VAL A 319 0.40 20.39 0.32
N LEU A 320 0.60 19.20 -0.25
CA LEU A 320 1.39 19.01 -1.47
C LEU A 320 0.76 19.76 -2.66
N GLN A 321 -0.55 19.63 -2.86
CA GLN A 321 -1.28 20.36 -3.91
C GLN A 321 -1.20 21.89 -3.73
N GLY A 322 -1.40 22.38 -2.50
CA GLY A 322 -1.29 23.81 -2.20
C GLY A 322 0.11 24.37 -2.43
N ALA A 323 1.14 23.54 -2.26
CA ALA A 323 2.53 23.87 -2.56
C ALA A 323 2.93 23.65 -4.04
N GLY A 324 1.99 23.22 -4.89
CA GLY A 324 2.25 22.90 -6.30
C GLY A 324 3.17 21.68 -6.49
N ILE A 325 3.26 20.78 -5.51
CA ILE A 325 4.08 19.58 -5.61
C ILE A 325 3.33 18.49 -6.36
N ASP A 326 3.97 17.95 -7.40
CA ASP A 326 3.46 16.85 -8.23
C ASP A 326 4.47 15.69 -8.34
N SER A 327 5.71 15.88 -7.87
CA SER A 327 6.74 14.84 -7.79
C SER A 327 7.06 14.47 -6.34
N LEU A 328 7.11 13.17 -6.05
CA LEU A 328 7.43 12.64 -4.73
C LEU A 328 8.67 11.76 -4.79
N VAL A 329 9.58 11.98 -3.85
CA VAL A 329 10.71 11.10 -3.59
C VAL A 329 10.54 10.54 -2.18
N ILE A 330 10.62 9.23 -2.03
CA ILE A 330 10.24 8.53 -0.79
C ILE A 330 11.44 7.76 -0.25
N THR A 331 11.69 7.93 1.05
CA THR A 331 12.75 7.27 1.83
C THR A 331 12.22 6.85 3.20
N GLY A 332 12.98 6.02 3.91
CA GLY A 332 12.71 5.63 5.30
C GLY A 332 12.25 4.19 5.46
N VAL A 333 11.40 3.93 6.46
CA VAL A 333 10.99 2.57 6.82
C VAL A 333 9.48 2.40 7.04
N GLN A 334 8.92 1.20 6.91
CA GLN A 334 9.50 0.02 6.27
C GLN A 334 8.89 -0.24 4.89
N THR A 335 9.69 -0.82 3.98
CA THR A 335 9.34 -1.08 2.58
C THR A 335 7.95 -1.69 2.38
N PRO A 336 7.58 -2.82 3.02
CA PRO A 336 6.32 -3.49 2.74
C PRO A 336 5.07 -2.78 3.28
N ASN A 337 5.24 -1.83 4.21
CA ASN A 337 4.14 -1.22 4.96
C ASN A 337 4.05 0.27 4.64
N CYS A 338 4.64 1.13 5.49
CA CYS A 338 4.49 2.59 5.38
C CYS A 338 4.99 3.15 4.05
N ILE A 339 6.10 2.61 3.52
CA ILE A 339 6.63 3.04 2.22
C ILE A 339 5.69 2.61 1.09
N ARG A 340 5.43 1.31 0.96
CA ARG A 340 4.59 0.78 -0.13
C ARG A 340 3.19 1.38 -0.13
N GLN A 341 2.52 1.47 1.02
CA GLN A 341 1.16 2.01 1.03
C GLN A 341 1.14 3.50 0.66
N THR A 342 2.12 4.28 1.12
CA THR A 342 2.26 5.69 0.71
C THR A 342 2.52 5.81 -0.80
N VAL A 343 3.35 4.93 -1.38
CA VAL A 343 3.62 4.89 -2.82
C VAL A 343 2.38 4.55 -3.62
N PHE A 344 1.62 3.52 -3.23
CA PHE A 344 0.40 3.12 -3.93
C PHE A 344 -0.68 4.19 -3.81
N ASP A 345 -0.81 4.87 -2.67
CA ASP A 345 -1.71 6.01 -2.53
C ASP A 345 -1.27 7.20 -3.39
N ALA A 346 0.04 7.47 -3.52
CA ALA A 346 0.54 8.49 -4.44
C ALA A 346 0.20 8.16 -5.90
N VAL A 347 0.36 6.91 -6.32
CA VAL A 347 -0.06 6.47 -7.66
C VAL A 347 -1.58 6.61 -7.83
N ALA A 348 -2.36 6.26 -6.81
CA ALA A 348 -3.81 6.35 -6.86
C ALA A 348 -4.32 7.80 -6.90
N LEU A 349 -3.60 8.73 -6.27
CA LEU A 349 -3.81 10.18 -6.31
C LEU A 349 -3.25 10.83 -7.59
N ASP A 350 -2.76 10.04 -8.55
CA ASP A 350 -2.23 10.50 -9.85
C ASP A 350 -1.04 11.48 -9.72
N TYR A 351 -0.13 11.28 -8.75
CA TYR A 351 1.16 11.98 -8.77
C TYR A 351 1.96 11.55 -10.02
N PRO A 352 2.31 12.47 -10.94
CA PRO A 352 2.98 12.12 -12.19
C PRO A 352 4.36 11.47 -12.02
N SER A 353 5.06 11.78 -10.94
CA SER A 353 6.39 11.24 -10.68
C SER A 353 6.50 10.76 -9.23
N VAL A 354 6.63 9.45 -9.04
CA VAL A 354 6.89 8.84 -7.74
C VAL A 354 8.20 8.06 -7.81
N LYS A 355 9.14 8.40 -6.92
CA LYS A 355 10.44 7.75 -6.80
C LYS A 355 10.62 7.16 -5.40
N VAL A 356 11.22 5.97 -5.30
CA VAL A 356 11.64 5.38 -4.02
C VAL A 356 13.17 5.22 -4.05
N ILE A 357 13.88 5.86 -3.12
CA ILE A 357 15.33 5.69 -3.06
C ILE A 357 15.63 4.33 -2.42
N VAL A 358 16.08 3.36 -3.21
CA VAL A 358 16.13 1.93 -2.80
C VAL A 358 17.15 1.69 -1.69
N ASP A 359 18.29 2.36 -1.73
CA ASP A 359 19.35 2.29 -0.72
C ASP A 359 19.14 3.30 0.42
N ALA A 360 18.05 4.07 0.41
CA ALA A 360 17.58 4.90 1.53
C ALA A 360 16.20 4.42 2.05
N THR A 361 15.86 3.15 1.78
CA THR A 361 14.66 2.48 2.25
C THR A 361 15.00 1.09 2.75
N ALA A 362 14.34 0.59 3.80
CA ALA A 362 14.65 -0.72 4.36
C ALA A 362 13.42 -1.53 4.77
N ALA A 363 13.60 -2.85 4.84
CA ALA A 363 12.65 -3.80 5.41
C ALA A 363 13.33 -4.67 6.47
N ALA A 364 12.57 -5.58 7.06
CA ALA A 364 13.08 -6.55 8.02
C ALA A 364 14.09 -7.53 7.39
N THR A 365 13.93 -7.86 6.10
CA THR A 365 14.88 -8.71 5.35
C THR A 365 15.12 -8.15 3.93
N PRO A 366 16.28 -8.47 3.31
CA PRO A 366 16.57 -8.08 1.92
C PRO A 366 15.57 -8.63 0.90
N GLU A 367 15.06 -9.84 1.11
CA GLU A 367 14.10 -10.49 0.20
C GLU A 367 12.76 -9.76 0.22
N VAL A 368 12.26 -9.41 1.41
CA VAL A 368 11.05 -8.60 1.57
C VAL A 368 11.27 -7.23 0.92
N HIS A 369 12.42 -6.61 1.14
CA HIS A 369 12.74 -5.33 0.50
C HIS A 369 12.69 -5.45 -1.03
N ALA A 370 13.42 -6.40 -1.61
CA ALA A 370 13.53 -6.59 -3.06
C ALA A 370 12.17 -6.92 -3.72
N ALA A 371 11.36 -7.79 -3.11
CA ALA A 371 10.04 -8.14 -3.62
C ALA A 371 9.12 -6.91 -3.69
N ASN A 372 9.15 -6.05 -2.67
CA ASN A 372 8.35 -4.84 -2.64
C ASN A 372 8.86 -3.76 -3.62
N ILE A 373 10.17 -3.61 -3.77
CA ILE A 373 10.75 -2.74 -4.82
C ILE A 373 10.33 -3.21 -6.21
N PHE A 374 10.37 -4.52 -6.47
CA PHE A 374 9.95 -5.10 -7.75
C PHE A 374 8.48 -4.80 -8.06
N ASP A 375 7.58 -4.99 -7.09
CA ASP A 375 6.16 -4.68 -7.28
C ASP A 375 5.92 -3.19 -7.55
N MET A 376 6.61 -2.29 -6.83
CA MET A 376 6.50 -0.85 -7.08
C MET A 376 6.98 -0.45 -8.47
N LYS A 377 8.06 -1.05 -8.99
CA LYS A 377 8.51 -0.84 -10.38
C LYS A 377 7.43 -1.21 -11.40
N ASN A 378 6.71 -2.32 -11.18
CA ASN A 378 5.66 -2.80 -12.08
C ASN A 378 4.45 -1.86 -12.17
N VAL A 379 4.27 -0.98 -11.19
CA VAL A 379 3.21 0.06 -11.20
C VAL A 379 3.75 1.45 -11.58
N GLY A 380 4.89 1.50 -12.27
CA GLY A 380 5.43 2.72 -12.87
C GLY A 380 6.24 3.62 -11.93
N VAL A 381 6.61 3.12 -10.74
CA VAL A 381 7.43 3.85 -9.77
C VAL A 381 8.90 3.69 -10.13
N ALA A 382 9.64 4.80 -10.22
CA ALA A 382 11.08 4.74 -10.39
C ALA A 382 11.76 4.42 -9.06
N THR A 383 12.80 3.59 -9.06
CA THR A 383 13.46 3.18 -7.81
C THR A 383 14.99 3.34 -7.89
N PRO A 384 15.49 4.59 -8.02
CA PRO A 384 16.93 4.84 -8.11
C PRO A 384 17.63 4.59 -6.78
N THR A 385 18.94 4.37 -6.82
CA THR A 385 19.82 4.59 -5.67
C THR A 385 19.95 6.09 -5.36
N LEU A 386 20.43 6.42 -4.17
CA LEU A 386 20.69 7.81 -3.78
C LEU A 386 21.67 8.46 -4.76
N LYS A 387 22.70 7.72 -5.16
CA LYS A 387 23.69 8.17 -6.13
C LYS A 387 23.02 8.50 -7.46
N GLU A 388 22.27 7.56 -8.03
CA GLU A 388 21.58 7.76 -9.31
C GLU A 388 20.60 8.94 -9.25
N TRP A 389 19.82 9.06 -8.17
CA TRP A 389 18.90 10.17 -8.00
C TRP A 389 19.63 11.52 -7.90
N SER A 390 20.74 11.55 -7.16
CA SER A 390 21.53 12.77 -6.98
C SER A 390 22.28 13.18 -8.24
N GLU A 391 22.63 12.24 -9.13
CA GLU A 391 23.39 12.49 -10.37
C GLU A 391 22.49 12.73 -11.60
N HIS A 392 21.36 12.02 -11.73
CA HIS A 392 20.47 12.12 -12.90
C HIS A 392 19.44 13.25 -12.80
N ASP A 393 19.02 13.62 -11.59
CA ASP A 393 18.15 14.78 -11.34
C ASP A 393 18.96 16.05 -10.99
N ALA A 394 20.30 16.00 -11.14
CA ALA A 394 21.20 17.17 -11.11
C ALA A 394 20.97 18.12 -12.30
#